data_AF-A0A933R187-F1
#
_entry.id   AF-A0A933R187-F1
#
_cell.length_a   1.000
_cell.length_b   1.000
_cell.length_c   1.000
_cell.angle_alpha   90.00
_cell.angle_beta   90.00
_cell.angle_gamma   90.00
#
_symmetry.space_group_name_H-M   'P 1'
#
loop_
_entity.id
_entity.type
_entity.pdbx_description
1 polymer ?
#
loop_
_entity_poly.entity_id
_entity_poly.type
_entity_poly.pdbx_seq_one_letter_code
_entity_poly.pdbx_strand_id
1 'polypeptide(L)'
;QYKHGELQYDRFRDLKLVRDVHGRYHPVCKLAELHKLPLALAPADKDDIGKALHDRKLAFVLSPKTLEWFEVDTVRGLLDVLASRTGAQWLSQGYLNADVRDFDSLKSCVGGEYFVLKDDEVDATDLHALEAIRKASYQFPNLVGRANSSRKIFAGKSETSLAWTDGATYIAIEQGMLRNCRQGLAGFLAVVMALADRYLYSRSSLDGEPDADHLEEFHNLVSGPAAAALSTIAVDTFHAYIKTLRDKGIKIPRDVAVDEDMDATFDWLTTEPGDIKPN
;
A
#
# COMPACT_ATOMS: atom_id res chain seq x y z
N GLN A 1 30.30 -35.24 19.40
CA GLN A 1 31.63 -34.72 19.03
C GLN A 1 31.42 -33.78 17.86
N TYR A 2 31.62 -32.48 18.07
CA TYR A 2 31.39 -31.44 17.06
C TYR A 2 32.62 -31.34 16.16
N LYS A 3 32.43 -31.41 14.84
CA LYS A 3 33.50 -31.14 13.88
C LYS A 3 33.86 -29.65 13.93
N HIS A 4 35.15 -29.34 14.03
CA HIS A 4 35.68 -27.99 13.86
C HIS A 4 35.16 -27.39 12.54
N GLY A 5 34.42 -26.27 12.61
CA GLY A 5 34.02 -25.47 11.45
C GLY A 5 32.52 -25.28 11.25
N GLU A 6 31.65 -26.03 11.94
CA GLU A 6 30.20 -25.83 11.83
C GLU A 6 29.76 -24.66 12.71
N LEU A 7 29.53 -23.50 12.07
CA LEU A 7 28.78 -22.40 12.67
C LEU A 7 27.44 -22.95 13.15
N GLN A 8 27.16 -22.83 14.46
CA GLN A 8 25.85 -23.17 15.00
C GLN A 8 24.77 -22.42 14.24
N TYR A 9 23.77 -23.14 13.78
CA TYR A 9 22.65 -22.64 12.98
C TYR A 9 22.01 -21.36 13.54
N ASP A 10 21.77 -21.32 14.86
CA ASP A 10 21.19 -20.16 15.53
C ASP A 10 22.05 -18.91 15.40
N ARG A 11 23.38 -19.08 15.30
CA ARG A 11 24.30 -17.95 15.08
C ARG A 11 24.24 -17.45 13.64
N PHE A 12 24.01 -18.33 12.66
CA PHE A 12 23.96 -17.93 11.25
C PHE A 12 22.77 -16.99 10.97
N ARG A 13 21.64 -17.24 11.63
CA ARG A 13 20.42 -16.43 11.53
C ARG A 13 20.67 -14.94 11.77
N ASP A 14 21.49 -14.63 12.77
CA ASP A 14 21.75 -13.27 13.23
C ASP A 14 23.00 -12.65 12.59
N LEU A 15 23.70 -13.39 11.71
CA LEU A 15 24.84 -12.84 10.98
C LEU A 15 24.38 -11.77 9.99
N LYS A 16 25.01 -10.60 10.09
CA LYS A 16 24.77 -9.45 9.22
C LYS A 16 25.44 -9.61 7.86
N LEU A 17 24.89 -10.50 7.04
CA LEU A 17 25.46 -10.87 5.73
C LEU A 17 24.80 -10.15 4.55
N VAL A 18 23.62 -9.58 4.75
CA VAL A 18 22.81 -9.01 3.66
C VAL A 18 23.03 -7.50 3.64
N ARG A 19 23.54 -6.96 2.55
CA ARG A 19 23.77 -5.52 2.44
C ARG A 19 22.67 -4.84 1.61
N ASP A 20 22.04 -3.83 2.20
CA ASP A 20 21.06 -3.00 1.50
C ASP A 20 21.74 -1.97 0.58
N VAL A 21 20.92 -1.27 -0.21
CA VAL A 21 21.36 -0.20 -1.12
C VAL A 21 22.03 0.99 -0.41
N HIS A 22 21.79 1.22 0.89
CA HIS A 22 22.51 2.24 1.68
C HIS A 22 23.89 1.78 2.12
N GLY A 23 24.19 0.49 1.96
CA GLY A 23 25.40 -0.15 2.45
C GLY A 23 25.34 -0.59 3.91
N ARG A 24 24.14 -0.63 4.50
CA ARG A 24 23.94 -1.18 5.85
C ARG A 24 23.80 -2.69 5.75
N TYR A 25 24.34 -3.38 6.76
CA TYR A 25 24.26 -4.83 6.85
C TYR A 25 23.11 -5.25 7.75
N HIS A 26 22.27 -6.14 7.24
CA HIS A 26 21.11 -6.73 7.88
C HIS A 26 21.35 -8.20 8.18
N PRO A 27 20.82 -8.71 9.31
CA PRO A 27 20.88 -10.12 9.62
C PRO A 27 20.09 -10.94 8.58
N VAL A 28 20.50 -12.18 8.32
CA VAL A 28 19.80 -13.07 7.37
C VAL A 28 18.33 -13.21 7.76
N CYS A 29 18.01 -13.29 9.06
CA CYS A 29 16.63 -13.36 9.53
C CYS A 29 15.73 -12.20 9.08
N LYS A 30 16.31 -11.02 8.83
CA LYS A 30 15.58 -9.87 8.31
C LYS A 30 14.86 -10.23 7.02
N LEU A 31 15.51 -10.98 6.12
CA LEU A 31 14.93 -11.37 4.83
C LEU A 31 13.64 -12.19 4.97
N ALA A 32 13.51 -12.99 6.03
CA ALA A 32 12.27 -13.72 6.32
C ALA A 32 11.12 -12.80 6.76
N GLU A 33 11.46 -11.72 7.46
CA GLU A 33 10.51 -10.72 7.93
C GLU A 33 10.06 -9.78 6.79
N LEU A 34 10.79 -9.78 5.66
CA LEU A 34 10.50 -8.97 4.49
C LEU A 34 9.41 -9.55 3.58
N HIS A 35 8.72 -10.62 3.96
CA HIS A 35 7.53 -11.10 3.22
C HIS A 35 6.46 -10.02 2.98
N LYS A 36 6.55 -8.87 3.67
CA LYS A 36 5.67 -7.70 3.53
C LYS A 36 6.15 -6.65 2.52
N LEU A 37 7.30 -6.87 1.88
CA LEU A 37 7.93 -5.95 0.94
C LEU A 37 8.54 -6.72 -0.23
N PRO A 38 8.39 -6.22 -1.48
CA PRO A 38 9.11 -6.81 -2.60
C PRO A 38 10.62 -6.63 -2.41
N LEU A 39 11.38 -7.66 -2.80
CA LEU A 39 12.83 -7.68 -2.85
C LEU A 39 13.28 -7.32 -4.26
N ALA A 40 14.21 -6.38 -4.37
CA ALA A 40 14.77 -5.97 -5.65
C ALA A 40 16.29 -5.78 -5.55
N LEU A 41 16.98 -5.85 -6.68
CA LEU A 41 18.40 -5.57 -6.79
C LEU A 41 18.61 -4.16 -7.36
N ALA A 42 19.39 -3.32 -6.70
CA ALA A 42 19.77 -2.04 -7.29
C ALA A 42 20.66 -2.26 -8.54
N PRO A 43 20.58 -1.42 -9.58
CA PRO A 43 21.45 -1.52 -10.75
C PRO A 43 22.92 -1.20 -10.42
N ALA A 44 23.16 -0.42 -9.36
CA ALA A 44 24.49 -0.05 -8.88
C ALA A 44 24.55 0.01 -7.35
N ASP A 45 25.74 -0.14 -6.77
CA ASP A 45 25.96 0.08 -5.33
C ASP A 45 25.65 1.55 -5.00
N LYS A 46 24.85 1.79 -3.96
CA LYS A 46 24.39 3.12 -3.55
C LYS A 46 23.58 3.88 -4.60
N ASP A 47 22.82 3.19 -5.45
CA ASP A 47 21.85 3.81 -6.35
C ASP A 47 20.83 4.69 -5.61
N ASP A 48 20.63 5.93 -6.05
CA ASP A 48 19.77 6.90 -5.34
C ASP A 48 18.28 6.59 -5.47
N ILE A 49 17.85 6.03 -6.61
CA ILE A 49 16.46 5.60 -6.79
C ILE A 49 16.19 4.38 -5.89
N GLY A 50 17.14 3.46 -5.82
CA GLY A 50 17.07 2.30 -4.93
C GLY A 50 16.99 2.71 -3.46
N LYS A 51 17.78 3.71 -3.03
CA LYS A 51 17.67 4.29 -1.68
C LYS A 51 16.28 4.88 -1.44
N ALA A 52 15.75 5.65 -2.39
CA ALA A 52 14.42 6.23 -2.26
C ALA A 52 13.31 5.17 -2.16
N LEU A 53 13.37 4.10 -2.97
CA LEU A 53 12.47 2.93 -2.85
C LEU A 53 12.56 2.27 -1.47
N HIS A 54 13.78 2.12 -0.95
CA HIS A 54 14.05 1.52 0.35
C HIS A 54 13.54 2.38 1.51
N ASP A 55 13.87 3.68 1.51
CA ASP A 55 13.49 4.63 2.55
C ASP A 55 11.97 4.84 2.66
N ARG A 56 11.25 4.69 1.53
CA ARG A 56 9.78 4.78 1.49
C ARG A 56 9.08 3.46 1.80
N LYS A 57 9.84 2.39 2.09
CA LYS A 57 9.29 1.04 2.33
C LYS A 57 8.40 0.56 1.16
N LEU A 58 8.78 0.90 -0.07
CA LEU A 58 8.15 0.38 -1.28
C LEU A 58 8.78 -0.96 -1.69
N ALA A 59 10.08 -1.12 -1.47
CA ALA A 59 10.80 -2.36 -1.67
C ALA A 59 11.99 -2.46 -0.70
N PHE A 60 12.44 -3.67 -0.41
CA PHE A 60 13.76 -3.88 0.18
C PHE A 60 14.78 -4.04 -0.93
N VAL A 61 15.52 -2.96 -1.20
CA VAL A 61 16.51 -2.93 -2.27
C VAL A 61 17.88 -3.38 -1.77
N LEU A 62 18.40 -4.45 -2.38
CA LEU A 62 19.70 -5.04 -2.14
C LEU A 62 20.81 -4.32 -2.93
N SER A 63 21.99 -4.20 -2.33
CA SER A 63 23.20 -3.79 -3.06
C SER A 63 23.71 -4.95 -3.94
N PRO A 64 24.19 -4.69 -5.17
CA PRO A 64 24.87 -5.67 -6.02
C PRO A 64 26.00 -6.42 -5.32
N LYS A 65 26.70 -5.77 -4.38
CA LYS A 65 27.78 -6.38 -3.60
C LYS A 65 27.32 -7.57 -2.77
N THR A 66 26.05 -7.60 -2.36
CA THR A 66 25.50 -8.77 -1.67
C THR A 66 25.52 -9.99 -2.58
N LEU A 67 25.19 -9.82 -3.86
CA LEU A 67 25.22 -10.91 -4.83
C LEU A 67 26.66 -11.36 -5.12
N GLU A 68 27.58 -10.41 -5.28
CA GLU A 68 29.02 -10.67 -5.47
C GLU A 68 29.61 -11.53 -4.34
N TRP A 69 29.30 -11.24 -3.07
CA TRP A 69 29.84 -12.01 -1.93
C TRP A 69 29.32 -13.43 -1.84
N PHE A 70 28.15 -13.68 -2.41
CA PHE A 70 27.53 -15.00 -2.43
C PHE A 70 27.78 -15.73 -3.77
N GLU A 71 28.49 -15.10 -4.71
CA GLU A 71 28.82 -15.63 -6.03
C GLU A 71 27.56 -16.03 -6.82
N VAL A 72 26.55 -15.16 -6.80
CA VAL A 72 25.26 -15.37 -7.52
C VAL A 72 24.85 -14.14 -8.32
N ASP A 73 24.19 -14.35 -9.45
CA ASP A 73 23.81 -13.25 -10.37
C ASP A 73 22.39 -12.70 -10.13
N THR A 74 21.59 -13.39 -9.32
CA THR A 74 20.18 -13.02 -9.10
C THR A 74 19.79 -13.03 -7.64
N VAL A 75 18.78 -12.21 -7.29
CA VAL A 75 18.19 -12.19 -5.95
C VAL A 75 17.65 -13.58 -5.58
N ARG A 76 17.00 -14.29 -6.52
CA ARG A 76 16.54 -15.67 -6.32
C ARG A 76 17.70 -16.61 -6.00
N GLY A 77 18.81 -16.54 -6.76
CA GLY A 77 20.01 -17.32 -6.48
C GLY A 77 20.59 -17.05 -5.09
N LEU A 78 20.60 -15.79 -4.63
CA LEU A 78 20.97 -15.46 -3.26
C LEU A 78 20.06 -16.16 -2.23
N LEU A 79 18.74 -16.12 -2.44
CA LEU A 79 17.79 -16.78 -1.53
C LEU A 79 18.01 -18.30 -1.49
N ASP A 80 18.31 -18.93 -2.63
CA ASP A 80 18.60 -20.37 -2.73
C ASP A 80 19.89 -20.76 -2.00
N VAL A 81 20.94 -19.95 -2.13
CA VAL A 81 22.20 -20.15 -1.38
C VAL A 81 21.98 -20.01 0.13
N LEU A 82 21.21 -19.01 0.56
CA LEU A 82 20.88 -18.83 1.97
C LEU A 82 20.04 -20.00 2.50
N ALA A 83 19.04 -20.46 1.75
CA ALA A 83 18.19 -21.58 2.15
C ALA A 83 18.97 -22.89 2.28
N SER A 84 19.84 -23.21 1.30
CA SER A 84 20.65 -24.43 1.31
C SER A 84 21.69 -24.45 2.42
N ARG A 85 22.36 -23.32 2.70
CA ARG A 85 23.42 -23.23 3.72
C ARG A 85 22.89 -23.13 5.14
N THR A 86 21.70 -22.59 5.31
CA THR A 86 21.05 -22.55 6.62
C THR A 86 20.41 -23.89 6.96
N GLY A 87 19.88 -24.64 5.99
CA GLY A 87 19.04 -25.81 6.29
C GLY A 87 17.72 -25.43 6.97
N ALA A 88 17.35 -24.14 6.89
CA ALA A 88 16.27 -23.59 7.68
C ALA A 88 14.91 -23.81 7.02
N GLN A 89 14.11 -24.67 7.64
CA GLN A 89 12.68 -24.79 7.33
C GLN A 89 11.93 -23.44 7.49
N TRP A 90 12.34 -22.59 8.44
CA TRP A 90 11.76 -21.25 8.61
C TRP A 90 12.14 -20.28 7.47
N LEU A 91 13.31 -20.46 6.85
CA LEU A 91 13.60 -19.81 5.58
C LEU A 91 12.70 -20.39 4.50
N SER A 92 12.59 -21.72 4.37
CA SER A 92 11.80 -22.30 3.26
C SER A 92 10.35 -21.81 3.20
N GLN A 93 9.66 -21.61 4.33
CA GLN A 93 8.28 -21.11 4.32
C GLN A 93 8.15 -19.61 4.02
N GLY A 94 9.08 -18.77 4.48
CA GLY A 94 9.06 -17.33 4.23
C GLY A 94 9.66 -16.92 2.87
N TYR A 95 10.65 -17.69 2.38
CA TYR A 95 11.50 -17.33 1.24
C TYR A 95 10.97 -17.88 -0.08
N LEU A 96 10.30 -19.04 -0.07
CA LEU A 96 9.55 -19.49 -1.25
C LEU A 96 8.51 -18.44 -1.67
N ASN A 97 7.97 -17.71 -0.69
CA ASN A 97 6.98 -16.66 -0.88
C ASN A 97 7.58 -15.25 -0.99
N ALA A 98 8.90 -15.10 -1.07
CA ALA A 98 9.51 -13.80 -1.29
C ALA A 98 9.06 -13.25 -2.65
N ASP A 99 8.41 -12.08 -2.63
CA ASP A 99 8.05 -11.32 -3.82
C ASP A 99 9.32 -10.66 -4.37
N VAL A 100 9.99 -11.32 -5.32
CA VAL A 100 11.18 -10.78 -5.99
C VAL A 100 10.73 -10.06 -7.25
N ARG A 101 11.08 -8.78 -7.38
CA ARG A 101 10.70 -7.94 -8.52
C ARG A 101 11.89 -7.33 -9.22
N ASP A 102 11.67 -7.05 -10.50
CA ASP A 102 12.60 -6.28 -11.31
C ASP A 102 12.67 -4.82 -10.82
N PHE A 103 13.88 -4.26 -10.81
CA PHE A 103 14.12 -2.91 -10.32
C PHE A 103 13.42 -1.86 -11.19
N ASP A 104 13.37 -2.06 -12.50
CA ASP A 104 12.77 -1.10 -13.42
C ASP A 104 11.26 -1.04 -13.26
N SER A 105 10.62 -2.13 -12.86
CA SER A 105 9.19 -2.12 -12.51
C SER A 105 8.88 -1.27 -11.27
N LEU A 106 9.85 -1.11 -10.37
CA LEU A 106 9.69 -0.36 -9.13
C LEU A 106 10.13 1.11 -9.28
N LYS A 107 11.15 1.39 -10.12
CA LYS A 107 11.69 2.77 -10.27
C LYS A 107 10.66 3.77 -10.77
N SER A 108 9.65 3.31 -11.53
CA SER A 108 8.51 4.13 -11.98
C SER A 108 7.77 4.81 -10.83
N CYS A 109 7.83 4.23 -9.62
CA CYS A 109 7.18 4.75 -8.41
C CYS A 109 7.90 5.95 -7.79
N VAL A 110 9.10 6.28 -8.29
CA VAL A 110 9.99 7.32 -7.77
C VAL A 110 10.41 8.32 -8.87
N GLY A 111 10.18 7.98 -10.15
CA GLY A 111 10.47 8.84 -11.30
C GLY A 111 9.57 10.08 -11.38
N GLY A 112 10.12 11.20 -11.85
CA GLY A 112 9.68 12.58 -11.55
C GLY A 112 8.21 13.00 -11.77
N GLU A 113 7.38 12.20 -12.45
CA GLU A 113 5.95 12.47 -12.62
C GLU A 113 5.07 11.87 -11.50
N TYR A 114 5.58 10.87 -10.77
CA TYR A 114 4.83 10.14 -9.75
C TYR A 114 5.67 9.97 -8.49
N PHE A 115 5.20 10.57 -7.40
CA PHE A 115 5.95 10.62 -6.15
C PHE A 115 5.10 10.13 -4.99
N VAL A 116 5.45 9.00 -4.38
CA VAL A 116 4.80 8.53 -3.15
C VAL A 116 5.32 9.33 -1.94
N LEU A 117 4.43 9.95 -1.18
CA LEU A 117 4.76 10.73 0.03
C LEU A 117 4.84 9.83 1.26
N LYS A 118 5.74 10.16 2.19
CA LYS A 118 5.71 9.65 3.56
C LYS A 118 4.63 10.37 4.36
N ASP A 119 4.13 9.73 5.41
CA ASP A 119 3.05 10.28 6.24
C ASP A 119 3.40 11.63 6.89
N ASP A 120 4.68 11.86 7.22
CA ASP A 120 5.19 13.12 7.76
C ASP A 120 5.34 14.23 6.72
N GLU A 121 5.19 13.90 5.44
CA GLU A 121 5.16 14.84 4.31
C GLU A 121 3.72 15.21 3.89
N VAL A 122 2.71 14.57 4.50
CA VAL A 122 1.28 14.83 4.24
C VAL A 122 0.75 15.87 5.22
N ASP A 123 -0.12 16.77 4.74
CA ASP A 123 -0.81 17.72 5.63
C ASP A 123 -1.60 16.96 6.70
N ALA A 124 -1.57 17.45 7.94
CA ALA A 124 -2.19 16.75 9.08
C ALA A 124 -3.68 16.44 8.86
N THR A 125 -4.42 17.32 8.19
CA THR A 125 -5.85 17.09 7.90
C THR A 125 -6.01 15.98 6.86
N ASP A 126 -5.21 16.03 5.79
CA ASP A 126 -5.24 15.02 4.72
C ASP A 126 -4.75 13.66 5.21
N LEU A 127 -3.84 13.64 6.18
CA LEU A 127 -3.36 12.42 6.83
C LEU A 127 -4.51 11.68 7.55
N HIS A 128 -5.43 12.39 8.19
CA HIS A 128 -6.60 11.76 8.83
C HIS A 128 -7.60 11.21 7.81
N ALA A 129 -7.79 11.89 6.68
CA ALA A 129 -8.55 11.31 5.57
C ALA A 129 -7.88 10.04 5.06
N LEU A 130 -6.55 10.07 4.85
CA LEU A 130 -5.76 8.92 4.42
C LEU A 130 -5.84 7.76 5.42
N GLU A 131 -5.82 8.02 6.73
CA GLU A 131 -6.01 7.01 7.78
C GLU A 131 -7.38 6.32 7.70
N ALA A 132 -8.46 7.07 7.45
CA ALA A 132 -9.79 6.51 7.23
C ALA A 132 -9.83 5.67 5.95
N ILE A 133 -9.27 6.19 4.86
CA ILE A 133 -9.19 5.51 3.56
C ILE A 133 -8.40 4.19 3.66
N ARG A 134 -7.29 4.17 4.42
CA ARG A 134 -6.50 2.95 4.68
C ARG A 134 -7.30 1.86 5.40
N LYS A 135 -8.23 2.23 6.28
CA LYS A 135 -9.11 1.26 6.94
C LYS A 135 -10.18 0.74 5.97
N ALA A 136 -10.73 1.62 5.14
CA ALA A 136 -11.70 1.25 4.12
C ALA A 136 -11.11 0.35 3.03
N SER A 137 -9.82 0.52 2.71
CA SER A 137 -9.15 -0.21 1.63
C SER A 137 -9.17 -1.73 1.80
N TYR A 138 -9.31 -2.24 3.03
CA TYR A 138 -9.43 -3.67 3.31
C TYR A 138 -10.70 -4.32 2.73
N GLN A 139 -11.72 -3.54 2.40
CA GLN A 139 -12.98 -4.04 1.86
C GLN A 139 -12.90 -4.32 0.34
N PHE A 140 -11.99 -3.64 -0.36
CA PHE A 140 -11.93 -3.67 -1.83
C PHE A 140 -11.52 -5.03 -2.43
N PRO A 141 -10.52 -5.77 -1.91
CA PRO A 141 -10.14 -7.06 -2.50
C PRO A 141 -11.31 -8.03 -2.66
N ASN A 142 -12.22 -8.07 -1.69
CA ASN A 142 -13.42 -8.91 -1.78
C ASN A 142 -14.45 -8.32 -2.73
N LEU A 143 -14.62 -7.00 -2.71
CA LEU A 143 -15.58 -6.30 -3.56
C LEU A 143 -15.28 -6.48 -5.06
N VAL A 144 -14.00 -6.46 -5.44
CA VAL A 144 -13.57 -6.63 -6.84
C VAL A 144 -13.32 -8.11 -7.23
N GLY A 145 -13.65 -9.07 -6.36
CA GLY A 145 -13.42 -10.49 -6.63
C GLY A 145 -11.95 -10.92 -6.66
N ARG A 146 -11.04 -10.12 -6.08
CA ARG A 146 -9.59 -10.38 -6.00
C ARG A 146 -9.16 -10.60 -4.56
N ALA A 147 -9.77 -11.57 -3.89
CA ALA A 147 -9.42 -11.94 -2.52
C ALA A 147 -7.90 -12.17 -2.39
N ASN A 148 -7.30 -11.67 -1.30
CA ASN A 148 -5.85 -11.63 -1.03
C ASN A 148 -5.03 -10.54 -1.73
N SER A 149 -5.63 -9.65 -2.53
CA SER A 149 -4.91 -8.53 -3.17
C SER A 149 -4.77 -7.29 -2.26
N SER A 150 -4.45 -7.45 -0.97
CA SER A 150 -4.31 -6.28 -0.08
C SER A 150 -3.17 -5.37 -0.52
N ARG A 151 -3.47 -4.07 -0.66
CA ARG A 151 -2.50 -3.04 -1.06
C ARG A 151 -2.32 -1.99 0.02
N LYS A 152 -1.09 -1.51 0.16
CA LYS A 152 -0.79 -0.34 1.00
C LYS A 152 -1.29 0.91 0.31
N ILE A 153 -1.97 1.78 1.06
CA ILE A 153 -2.45 3.06 0.54
C ILE A 153 -1.53 4.18 1.00
N PHE A 154 -1.03 4.94 0.04
CA PHE A 154 -0.16 6.09 0.28
C PHE A 154 -0.79 7.38 -0.28
N ALA A 155 -0.35 8.52 0.26
CA ALA A 155 -0.48 9.77 -0.46
C ALA A 155 0.62 9.86 -1.52
N GLY A 156 0.38 10.65 -2.56
CA GLY A 156 1.39 10.94 -3.55
C GLY A 156 1.20 12.29 -4.23
N LYS A 157 2.19 12.70 -5.02
CA LYS A 157 2.12 13.83 -5.94
C LYS A 157 2.24 13.30 -7.36
N SER A 158 1.35 13.74 -8.22
CA SER A 158 1.39 13.48 -9.64
C SER A 158 0.83 14.68 -10.39
N GLU A 159 1.40 14.96 -11.56
CA GLU A 159 0.91 16.02 -12.45
C GLU A 159 -0.18 15.53 -13.40
N THR A 160 -0.27 14.22 -13.60
CA THR A 160 -1.02 13.60 -14.70
C THR A 160 -2.08 12.61 -14.23
N SER A 161 -2.03 12.15 -12.98
CA SER A 161 -2.95 11.14 -12.46
C SER A 161 -3.47 11.46 -11.06
N LEU A 162 -4.73 11.13 -10.83
CA LEU A 162 -5.38 11.28 -9.52
C LEU A 162 -5.07 10.13 -8.56
N ALA A 163 -4.69 8.96 -9.07
CA ALA A 163 -4.23 7.82 -8.29
C ALA A 163 -3.49 6.83 -9.20
N TRP A 164 -2.49 6.12 -8.67
CA TRP A 164 -1.76 5.09 -9.42
C TRP A 164 -1.39 3.89 -8.56
N THR A 165 -1.06 2.78 -9.19
CA THR A 165 -0.73 1.53 -8.53
C THR A 165 0.35 0.78 -9.30
N ASP A 166 1.14 -0.03 -8.60
CA ASP A 166 2.01 -1.04 -9.22
C ASP A 166 1.26 -2.33 -9.60
N GLY A 167 -0.06 -2.36 -9.39
CA GLY A 167 -0.93 -3.51 -9.66
C GLY A 167 -0.91 -4.59 -8.58
N ALA A 168 -0.10 -4.44 -7.52
CA ALA A 168 0.10 -5.54 -6.59
C ALA A 168 0.38 -5.15 -5.14
N THR A 169 1.27 -4.18 -4.86
CA THR A 169 1.67 -3.88 -3.48
C THR A 169 1.07 -2.60 -2.93
N TYR A 170 0.81 -1.60 -3.79
CA TYR A 170 0.38 -0.29 -3.33
C TYR A 170 -0.56 0.42 -4.27
N ILE A 171 -1.31 1.37 -3.71
CA ILE A 171 -2.04 2.39 -4.43
C ILE A 171 -1.64 3.74 -3.81
N ALA A 172 -1.25 4.70 -4.63
CA ALA A 172 -0.99 6.07 -4.22
C ALA A 172 -2.14 6.96 -4.70
N ILE A 173 -2.64 7.81 -3.80
CA ILE A 173 -3.70 8.79 -4.07
C ILE A 173 -3.06 10.17 -4.15
N GLU A 174 -3.33 10.90 -5.22
CA GLU A 174 -2.80 12.24 -5.41
C GLU A 174 -3.31 13.21 -4.30
N GLN A 175 -2.43 14.07 -3.81
CA GLN A 175 -2.67 14.94 -2.67
C GLN A 175 -3.84 15.92 -2.88
N GLY A 176 -4.02 16.46 -4.07
CA GLY A 176 -5.22 17.20 -4.47
C GLY A 176 -6.50 16.39 -4.28
N MET A 177 -6.51 15.10 -4.60
CA MET A 177 -7.68 14.26 -4.36
C MET A 177 -7.94 14.01 -2.87
N LEU A 178 -6.90 13.86 -2.05
CA LEU A 178 -7.06 13.82 -0.58
C LEU A 178 -7.61 15.15 -0.04
N ARG A 179 -7.17 16.29 -0.59
CA ARG A 179 -7.72 17.60 -0.23
C ARG A 179 -9.20 17.72 -0.57
N ASN A 180 -9.69 17.06 -1.63
CA ASN A 180 -11.11 17.06 -1.97
C ASN A 180 -11.97 16.36 -0.90
N CYS A 181 -11.43 15.47 -0.06
CA CYS A 181 -12.15 14.92 1.09
C CYS A 181 -12.60 15.99 2.11
N ARG A 182 -12.01 17.19 2.07
CA ARG A 182 -12.44 18.35 2.87
C ARG A 182 -13.75 18.98 2.36
N GLN A 183 -14.21 18.57 1.18
CA GLN A 183 -15.48 18.99 0.58
C GLN A 183 -16.64 18.06 0.99
N GLY A 184 -16.44 17.16 1.95
CA GLY A 184 -17.48 16.28 2.45
C GLY A 184 -17.54 14.92 1.75
N LEU A 185 -18.73 14.32 1.72
CA LEU A 185 -18.96 12.95 1.25
C LEU A 185 -18.59 12.80 -0.24
N ALA A 186 -18.81 13.82 -1.06
CA ALA A 186 -18.48 13.79 -2.49
C ALA A 186 -16.97 13.54 -2.72
N GLY A 187 -16.11 14.11 -1.88
CA GLY A 187 -14.67 13.87 -1.95
C GLY A 187 -14.29 12.43 -1.60
N PHE A 188 -14.93 11.86 -0.57
CA PHE A 188 -14.73 10.44 -0.23
C PHE A 188 -15.26 9.49 -1.30
N LEU A 189 -16.40 9.81 -1.92
CA LEU A 189 -16.93 9.04 -3.04
C LEU A 189 -15.93 9.02 -4.22
N ALA A 190 -15.36 10.17 -4.59
CA ALA A 190 -14.33 10.24 -5.62
C ALA A 190 -13.10 9.36 -5.29
N VAL A 191 -12.65 9.38 -4.03
CA VAL A 191 -11.56 8.51 -3.57
C VAL A 191 -11.91 7.03 -3.66
N VAL A 192 -13.10 6.65 -3.21
CA VAL A 192 -13.57 5.26 -3.25
C VAL A 192 -13.67 4.75 -4.69
N MET A 193 -14.16 5.59 -5.61
CA MET A 193 -14.21 5.23 -7.04
C MET A 193 -12.81 5.03 -7.63
N ALA A 194 -11.86 5.90 -7.31
CA ALA A 194 -10.49 5.71 -7.76
C ALA A 194 -9.85 4.46 -7.16
N LEU A 195 -10.09 4.16 -5.87
CA LEU A 195 -9.61 2.92 -5.27
C LEU A 195 -10.20 1.70 -5.98
N ALA A 196 -11.52 1.69 -6.21
CA ALA A 196 -12.21 0.61 -6.91
C ALA A 196 -11.56 0.31 -8.25
N ASP A 197 -11.35 1.36 -9.06
CA ASP A 197 -10.66 1.28 -10.34
C ASP A 197 -9.22 0.76 -10.19
N ARG A 198 -8.43 1.27 -9.24
CA ARG A 198 -7.04 0.84 -9.05
C ARG A 198 -6.91 -0.61 -8.58
N TYR A 199 -7.88 -1.15 -7.84
CA TYR A 199 -7.90 -2.57 -7.45
C TYR A 199 -8.17 -3.52 -8.63
N LEU A 200 -8.75 -3.04 -9.73
CA LEU A 200 -8.93 -3.80 -10.97
C LEU A 200 -7.65 -3.91 -11.82
N TYR A 201 -6.60 -3.15 -11.53
CA TYR A 201 -5.32 -3.36 -12.18
C TYR A 201 -4.60 -4.60 -11.63
N SER A 202 -4.15 -5.51 -12.49
CA SER A 202 -3.24 -6.62 -12.13
C SER A 202 -1.76 -6.31 -12.41
N ARG A 203 -1.51 -5.22 -13.15
CA ARG A 203 -0.19 -4.66 -13.51
C ARG A 203 -0.11 -3.19 -13.09
N SER A 204 1.05 -2.58 -13.25
CA SER A 204 1.21 -1.15 -12.99
C SER A 204 0.23 -0.35 -13.86
N SER A 205 -0.48 0.60 -13.25
CA SER A 205 -1.37 1.52 -13.96
C SER A 205 -0.60 2.61 -14.73
N LEU A 206 0.73 2.59 -14.64
CA LEU A 206 1.62 3.50 -15.36
C LEU A 206 2.11 2.91 -16.69
N ASP A 207 1.84 1.63 -16.94
CA ASP A 207 2.36 0.90 -18.10
C ASP A 207 1.49 1.09 -19.37
N GLY A 208 0.45 1.92 -19.29
CA GLY A 208 -0.42 2.25 -20.41
C GLY A 208 -1.86 2.57 -20.00
N GLU A 209 -2.68 2.88 -20.99
CA GLU A 209 -4.12 3.10 -20.81
C GLU A 209 -4.84 1.79 -20.43
N PRO A 210 -5.96 1.88 -19.68
CA PRO A 210 -6.80 0.71 -19.45
C PRO A 210 -7.35 0.15 -20.77
N ASP A 211 -7.35 -1.18 -20.88
CA ASP A 211 -7.94 -1.88 -22.02
C ASP A 211 -9.46 -1.99 -21.88
N ALA A 212 -10.12 -2.50 -22.92
CA ALA A 212 -11.58 -2.63 -22.96
C ALA A 212 -12.10 -3.50 -21.81
N ASP A 213 -11.39 -4.58 -21.47
CA ASP A 213 -11.77 -5.50 -20.40
C ASP A 213 -11.74 -4.80 -19.04
N HIS A 214 -10.70 -4.01 -18.76
CA HIS A 214 -10.64 -3.19 -17.54
C HIS A 214 -11.80 -2.19 -17.46
N LEU A 215 -12.10 -1.50 -18.56
CA LEU A 215 -13.19 -0.52 -18.61
C LEU A 215 -14.56 -1.17 -18.39
N GLU A 216 -14.77 -2.37 -18.95
CA GLU A 216 -15.99 -3.15 -18.73
C GLU A 216 -16.10 -3.65 -17.28
N GLU A 217 -15.03 -4.18 -16.70
CA GLU A 217 -14.98 -4.57 -15.28
C GLU A 217 -15.32 -3.38 -14.37
N PHE A 218 -14.71 -2.21 -14.64
CA PHE A 218 -14.98 -1.01 -13.86
C PHE A 218 -16.41 -0.52 -14.03
N HIS A 219 -16.93 -0.51 -15.26
CA HIS A 219 -18.32 -0.17 -15.52
C HIS A 219 -19.27 -1.07 -14.74
N ASN A 220 -19.10 -2.39 -14.82
CA ASN A 220 -19.94 -3.37 -14.13
C ASN A 220 -19.86 -3.22 -12.60
N LEU A 221 -18.70 -2.83 -12.07
CA LEU A 221 -18.52 -2.58 -10.65
C LEU A 221 -19.32 -1.37 -10.16
N VAL A 222 -19.34 -0.27 -10.94
CA VAL A 222 -20.01 0.99 -10.55
C VAL A 222 -21.48 1.08 -10.97
N SER A 223 -21.92 0.29 -11.96
CA SER A 223 -23.31 0.26 -12.42
C SER A 223 -24.09 -0.96 -11.92
N GLY A 224 -23.39 -2.01 -11.48
CA GLY A 224 -23.98 -3.27 -11.06
C GLY A 224 -24.32 -3.35 -9.56
N PRO A 225 -24.56 -4.58 -9.04
CA PRO A 225 -24.95 -4.80 -7.64
C PRO A 225 -23.94 -4.28 -6.61
N ALA A 226 -22.66 -4.15 -6.99
CA ALA A 226 -21.59 -3.65 -6.14
C ALA A 226 -21.63 -2.12 -5.91
N ALA A 227 -22.39 -1.38 -6.73
CA ALA A 227 -22.48 0.08 -6.63
C ALA A 227 -22.97 0.55 -5.24
N ALA A 228 -23.95 -0.15 -4.67
CA ALA A 228 -24.44 0.15 -3.32
C ALA A 228 -23.36 -0.03 -2.26
N ALA A 229 -22.53 -1.08 -2.37
CA ALA A 229 -21.43 -1.33 -1.44
C ALA A 229 -20.34 -0.25 -1.54
N LEU A 230 -20.05 0.26 -2.75
CA LEU A 230 -19.14 1.40 -2.91
C LEU A 230 -19.66 2.65 -2.20
N SER A 231 -20.95 2.96 -2.33
CA SER A 231 -21.56 4.08 -1.61
C SER A 231 -21.49 3.90 -0.10
N THR A 232 -21.79 2.71 0.42
CA THR A 232 -21.63 2.38 1.85
C THR A 232 -20.20 2.59 2.32
N ILE A 233 -19.20 2.09 1.57
CA ILE A 233 -17.79 2.28 1.90
C ILE A 233 -17.45 3.78 1.96
N ALA A 234 -17.94 4.59 1.02
CA ALA A 234 -17.70 6.04 1.02
C ALA A 234 -18.28 6.73 2.26
N VAL A 235 -19.52 6.43 2.63
CA VAL A 235 -20.18 6.97 3.83
C VAL A 235 -19.46 6.53 5.11
N ASP A 236 -19.15 5.24 5.25
CA ASP A 236 -18.43 4.72 6.41
C ASP A 236 -17.04 5.35 6.57
N THR A 237 -16.35 5.56 5.44
CA THR A 237 -15.02 6.21 5.43
C THR A 237 -15.13 7.67 5.84
N PHE A 238 -16.15 8.38 5.34
CA PHE A 238 -16.44 9.76 5.69
C PHE A 238 -16.73 9.93 7.18
N HIS A 239 -17.61 9.10 7.73
CA HIS A 239 -17.92 9.11 9.17
C HIS A 239 -16.71 8.74 10.03
N ALA A 240 -15.88 7.78 9.60
CA ALA A 240 -14.64 7.44 10.28
C ALA A 240 -13.64 8.61 10.32
N TYR A 241 -13.59 9.40 9.24
CA TYR A 241 -12.80 10.62 9.18
C TYR A 241 -13.33 11.69 10.14
N ILE A 242 -14.63 12.01 10.11
CA ILE A 242 -15.25 12.98 11.03
C ILE A 242 -15.00 12.58 12.48
N LYS A 243 -15.24 11.31 12.82
CA LYS A 243 -15.00 10.78 14.16
C LYS A 243 -13.55 11.00 14.59
N THR A 244 -12.59 10.74 13.71
CA THR A 244 -11.16 10.94 13.99
C THR A 244 -10.84 12.41 14.24
N LEU A 245 -11.41 13.34 13.47
CA LEU A 245 -11.23 14.77 13.71
C LEU A 245 -11.79 15.19 15.07
N ARG A 246 -12.99 14.73 15.42
CA ARG A 246 -13.65 15.02 16.70
C ARG A 246 -12.84 14.49 17.89
N ASP A 247 -12.43 13.23 17.83
CA ASP A 247 -11.67 12.57 18.89
C ASP A 247 -10.31 13.27 19.14
N LYS A 248 -9.71 13.86 18.10
CA LYS A 248 -8.45 14.62 18.18
C LYS A 248 -8.63 16.12 18.45
N GLY A 249 -9.87 16.60 18.59
CA GLY A 249 -10.16 18.04 18.78
C GLY A 249 -9.76 18.91 17.59
N ILE A 250 -9.71 18.35 16.38
CA ILE A 250 -9.36 19.06 15.15
C ILE A 250 -10.62 19.70 14.58
N LYS A 251 -10.51 20.95 14.11
CA LYS A 251 -11.61 21.67 13.50
C LYS A 251 -12.11 20.94 12.25
N ILE A 252 -13.39 20.59 12.24
CA ILE A 252 -14.07 19.98 11.10
C ILE A 252 -14.19 21.04 9.98
N PRO A 253 -13.81 20.73 8.73
CA PRO A 253 -14.03 21.62 7.59
C PRO A 253 -15.51 22.00 7.44
N ARG A 254 -15.79 23.22 6.97
CA ARG A 254 -17.17 23.72 6.88
C ARG A 254 -18.06 22.82 6.02
N ASP A 255 -17.58 22.41 4.85
CA ASP A 255 -18.36 21.61 3.91
C ASP A 255 -18.64 20.21 4.46
N VAL A 256 -17.68 19.64 5.20
CA VAL A 256 -17.86 18.38 5.94
C VAL A 256 -18.94 18.51 7.03
N ALA A 257 -18.99 19.64 7.74
CA ALA A 257 -19.99 19.86 8.78
C ALA A 257 -21.42 19.99 8.20
N VAL A 258 -21.56 20.60 7.02
CA VAL A 258 -22.87 20.70 6.33
C VAL A 258 -23.40 19.33 5.96
N ASP A 259 -22.55 18.46 5.41
CA ASP A 259 -22.92 17.09 5.05
C ASP A 259 -23.30 16.25 6.28
N GLU A 260 -22.58 16.42 7.40
CA GLU A 260 -22.91 15.74 8.66
C GLU A 260 -24.30 16.14 9.20
N ASP A 261 -24.62 17.44 9.17
CA ASP A 261 -25.92 17.94 9.61
C ASP A 261 -27.06 17.44 8.70
N MET A 262 -26.79 17.27 7.40
CA MET A 262 -27.73 16.68 6.46
C MET A 262 -27.99 15.20 6.75
N ASP A 263 -26.95 14.42 7.05
CA ASP A 263 -27.10 13.01 7.43
C ASP A 263 -27.93 12.87 8.72
N ALA A 264 -27.66 13.69 9.73
CA ALA A 264 -28.46 13.71 10.97
C ALA A 264 -29.93 14.08 10.71
N THR A 265 -30.18 14.94 9.72
CA THR A 265 -31.54 15.29 9.29
C THR A 265 -32.22 14.13 8.55
N PHE A 266 -31.47 13.36 7.76
CA PHE A 266 -32.00 12.22 7.01
C PHE A 266 -32.30 11.02 7.93
N ASP A 267 -31.45 10.77 8.93
CA ASP A 267 -31.69 9.78 9.98
C ASP A 267 -32.96 10.12 10.77
N TRP A 268 -33.19 11.40 11.08
CA TRP A 268 -34.43 11.86 11.70
C TRP A 268 -35.68 11.65 10.82
N LEU A 269 -35.55 11.83 9.50
CA LEU A 269 -36.65 11.62 8.55
C LEU A 269 -36.97 10.13 8.30
N THR A 270 -36.00 9.24 8.54
CA THR A 270 -36.12 7.80 8.26
C THR A 270 -36.36 6.96 9.51
N THR A 271 -36.22 7.53 10.71
CA THR A 271 -36.69 6.89 11.94
C THR A 271 -38.22 6.79 11.89
N GLU A 272 -38.77 5.57 11.99
CA GLU A 272 -40.22 5.38 11.96
C GLU A 272 -40.88 6.23 13.06
N PRO A 273 -42.04 6.88 12.79
CA PRO A 273 -42.70 7.79 13.74
C PRO A 273 -43.07 7.21 15.11
N GLY A 274 -42.85 5.90 15.34
CA GLY A 274 -43.19 5.19 16.58
C GLY A 274 -42.19 5.35 17.73
N ASP A 275 -40.96 5.80 17.48
CA ASP A 275 -39.89 5.83 18.50
C ASP A 275 -39.64 7.22 19.13
N ILE A 276 -40.36 8.25 18.69
CA ILE A 276 -40.25 9.59 19.29
C ILE A 276 -41.13 9.64 20.54
N LYS A 277 -40.53 9.34 21.71
CA LYS A 277 -41.17 9.63 23.00
C LYS A 277 -41.31 11.15 23.16
N PRO A 278 -42.52 11.70 23.29
CA PRO A 278 -42.69 13.12 23.54
C PRO A 278 -42.13 13.48 24.92
N ASN A 279 -41.32 14.54 24.99
CA ASN A 279 -41.01 15.26 26.22
C ASN A 279 -42.12 16.26 26.55
#